data_AF-A0A9X4KHV3-F1
#
_entry.id   AF-A0A9X4KHV3-F1
#
_cell.length_a   1.000
_cell.length_b   1.000
_cell.length_c   1.000
_cell.angle_alpha   90.00
_cell.angle_beta   90.00
_cell.angle_gamma   90.00
#
_symmetry.space_group_name_H-M   'P 1'
#
loop_
_entity.id
_entity.type
_entity.pdbx_description
1 polymer ?
#
loop_
_entity_poly.entity_id
_entity_poly.type
_entity_poly.pdbx_seq_one_letter_code
_entity_poly.pdbx_strand_id
1 'polypeptide(L)'
;MSAILEPLIEGCCIKTKVRLFPMLLNAMTMIQKKNACVDISSLLEMIHIWICDIYTQKPSKGVKGVPAKLWEEKIKLYGSPALPSSKLDWEIALMKIGDGTIQDTGIQHDNLHYQSKEFAELRRLLQAKPKKQRKVRFKIDPTDISKMYVYDEFNDKYIEAYVVEKEYAMGLNQYSHKVAVKMLRMEGKKINRVSLAYARKKIAEIMEGQGKKTKISTRKKIARMKGVGSDKEIVRSQSETASSAKPTEKKKPKRSSKANVRQNVVQFPQQGNDDDWGVFSAKRY
;
A
#
# COMPACT_ATOMS: atom_id res chain seq x y z
N MET A 1 -15.59 -46.23 43.92
CA MET A 1 -16.00 -45.48 42.71
C MET A 1 -14.97 -44.38 42.51
N SER A 2 -13.90 -44.70 41.76
CA SER A 2 -13.70 -44.24 40.38
C SER A 2 -13.34 -42.74 40.37
N ALA A 3 -12.03 -42.40 40.32
CA ALA A 3 -11.32 -42.06 39.08
C ALA A 3 -11.64 -40.62 38.61
N ILE A 4 -10.79 -39.77 38.03
CA ILE A 4 -9.42 -39.82 37.48
C ILE A 4 -9.16 -38.36 36.97
N LEU A 5 -7.91 -37.89 37.02
CA LEU A 5 -7.25 -36.89 36.14
C LEU A 5 -7.89 -35.51 35.83
N GLU A 6 -7.09 -34.47 36.16
CA GLU A 6 -6.79 -33.38 35.22
C GLU A 6 -6.40 -33.90 33.83
N PRO A 7 -6.74 -33.15 32.77
CA PRO A 7 -5.68 -32.80 31.84
C PRO A 7 -5.66 -31.31 31.49
N LEU A 8 -4.47 -30.75 31.69
CA LEU A 8 -3.87 -29.67 30.90
C LEU A 8 -4.23 -29.80 29.41
N ILE A 9 -4.84 -28.76 28.81
CA ILE A 9 -4.54 -28.39 27.42
C ILE A 9 -4.44 -26.87 27.35
N GLU A 10 -3.21 -26.39 27.53
CA GLU A 10 -2.77 -25.10 27.02
C GLU A 10 -2.98 -25.05 25.51
N GLY A 11 -3.63 -23.98 25.04
CA GLY A 11 -3.92 -23.78 23.62
C GLY A 11 -3.92 -22.31 23.25
N CYS A 12 -2.75 -21.68 23.37
CA CYS A 12 -2.28 -20.49 22.64
C CYS A 12 -3.38 -19.61 21.98
N CYS A 13 -4.15 -18.89 22.79
CA CYS A 13 -4.89 -17.73 22.32
C CYS A 13 -3.95 -16.53 22.41
N ILE A 14 -3.42 -16.11 21.26
CA ILE A 14 -2.70 -14.84 21.10
C ILE A 14 -3.67 -13.74 21.55
N LYS A 15 -3.51 -13.27 22.79
CA LYS A 15 -4.23 -12.13 23.37
C LYS A 15 -3.69 -10.85 22.74
N THR A 16 -3.90 -10.63 21.44
CA THR A 16 -3.84 -9.28 20.90
C THR A 16 -5.12 -8.57 21.32
N LYS A 17 -5.01 -7.78 22.39
CA LYS A 17 -6.06 -6.90 22.91
C LYS A 17 -6.27 -5.75 21.91
N VAL A 18 -6.82 -6.06 20.74
CA VAL A 18 -7.36 -5.02 19.85
C VAL A 18 -8.64 -4.56 20.53
N ARG A 19 -8.62 -3.34 21.10
CA ARG A 19 -9.86 -2.69 21.58
C ARG A 19 -10.73 -2.43 20.35
N LEU A 20 -11.58 -3.38 19.98
CA LEU A 20 -12.68 -3.11 19.07
C LEU A 20 -13.59 -2.07 19.74
N PHE A 21 -13.90 -0.99 19.02
CA PHE A 21 -14.63 0.13 19.58
C PHE A 21 -15.99 -0.31 20.16
N PRO A 22 -16.39 0.15 21.35
CA PRO A 22 -17.60 -0.32 22.04
C PRO A 22 -18.90 -0.04 21.27
N MET A 23 -18.90 0.91 20.32
CA MET A 23 -20.05 1.18 19.45
C MET A 23 -20.21 0.13 18.33
N LEU A 24 -19.09 -0.35 17.77
CA LEU A 24 -19.10 -1.52 16.90
C LEU A 24 -19.51 -2.77 17.67
N LEU A 25 -19.15 -2.86 18.96
CA LEU A 25 -19.53 -3.97 19.82
C LEU A 25 -21.06 -4.08 20.00
N ASN A 26 -21.79 -2.97 20.18
CA ASN A 26 -23.25 -2.99 20.33
C ASN A 26 -24.02 -3.34 19.05
N ALA A 27 -23.49 -2.99 17.86
CA ALA A 27 -24.03 -3.48 16.60
C ALA A 27 -23.66 -4.96 16.36
N MET A 28 -22.49 -5.39 16.85
CA MET A 28 -21.94 -6.73 16.66
C MET A 28 -22.43 -7.74 17.71
N THR A 29 -23.06 -7.31 18.82
CA THR A 29 -23.65 -8.18 19.85
C THR A 29 -24.87 -8.97 19.36
N MET A 30 -25.45 -8.63 18.20
CA MET A 30 -26.49 -9.41 17.53
C MET A 30 -25.94 -10.58 16.70
N ILE A 31 -24.64 -10.84 16.70
CA ILE A 31 -24.02 -11.89 15.90
C ILE A 31 -23.58 -13.04 16.81
N GLN A 32 -24.48 -14.01 16.99
CA GLN A 32 -24.24 -15.25 17.73
C GLN A 32 -22.95 -15.95 17.25
N LYS A 33 -22.15 -16.44 18.22
CA LYS A 33 -20.79 -17.02 18.13
C LYS A 33 -20.55 -18.12 17.07
N LYS A 34 -21.55 -18.52 16.29
CA LYS A 34 -21.44 -19.55 15.24
C LYS A 34 -21.66 -19.04 13.80
N ASN A 35 -22.22 -17.83 13.59
CA ASN A 35 -22.53 -17.28 12.25
C ASN A 35 -21.97 -15.87 12.01
N ALA A 36 -20.87 -15.49 12.68
CA ALA A 36 -20.21 -14.21 12.45
C ALA A 36 -19.41 -14.15 11.15
N CYS A 37 -20.13 -14.18 10.03
CA CYS A 37 -19.59 -14.03 8.69
C CYS A 37 -20.11 -12.70 8.12
N VAL A 38 -19.50 -11.58 8.53
CA VAL A 38 -19.67 -10.33 7.79
C VAL A 38 -18.75 -10.41 6.59
N ASP A 39 -19.29 -10.17 5.39
CA ASP A 39 -18.48 -10.09 4.19
C ASP A 39 -17.51 -8.90 4.26
N ILE A 40 -16.37 -9.01 3.58
CA ILE A 40 -15.37 -7.94 3.58
C ILE A 40 -15.95 -6.63 3.03
N SER A 41 -16.86 -6.71 2.05
CA SER A 41 -17.54 -5.53 1.50
C SER A 41 -18.40 -4.82 2.55
N SER A 42 -19.27 -5.57 3.24
CA SER A 42 -20.12 -5.01 4.31
C SER A 42 -19.29 -4.46 5.47
N LEU A 43 -18.18 -5.10 5.81
CA LEU A 43 -17.27 -4.59 6.84
C LEU A 43 -16.65 -3.26 6.43
N LEU A 44 -16.20 -3.14 5.17
CA LEU A 44 -15.65 -1.89 4.65
C LEU A 44 -16.71 -0.79 4.67
N GLU A 45 -17.94 -1.07 4.24
CA GLU A 45 -19.05 -0.11 4.29
C GLU A 45 -19.31 0.40 5.71
N MET A 46 -19.41 -0.50 6.70
CA MET A 46 -19.59 -0.13 8.10
C MET A 46 -18.46 0.75 8.62
N ILE A 47 -17.22 0.47 8.23
CA ILE A 47 -16.05 1.28 8.59
C ILE A 47 -16.14 2.67 7.95
N HIS A 48 -16.54 2.77 6.67
CA HIS A 48 -16.68 4.05 5.99
C HIS A 48 -17.74 4.94 6.68
N ILE A 49 -18.92 4.39 6.96
CA ILE A 49 -19.97 5.12 7.70
C ILE A 49 -19.45 5.56 9.06
N TRP A 50 -18.78 4.67 9.80
CA TRP A 50 -18.28 5.00 11.11
C TRP A 50 -17.22 6.11 11.08
N ILE A 51 -16.30 6.09 10.12
CA ILE A 51 -15.27 7.13 10.00
C ILE A 51 -15.92 8.45 9.56
N CYS A 52 -16.67 8.44 8.46
CA CYS A 52 -17.14 9.66 7.78
C CYS A 52 -18.34 10.33 8.47
N ASP A 53 -19.27 9.54 9.02
CA ASP A 53 -20.54 10.08 9.54
C ASP A 53 -20.55 10.17 11.05
N ILE A 54 -19.80 9.30 11.74
CA ILE A 54 -19.82 9.22 13.21
C ILE A 54 -18.57 9.85 13.81
N TYR A 55 -17.38 9.36 13.45
CA TYR A 55 -16.14 9.73 14.12
C TYR A 55 -15.73 11.19 13.83
N THR A 56 -15.73 11.59 12.56
CA THR A 56 -15.33 12.95 12.14
C THR A 56 -16.34 14.03 12.53
N GLN A 57 -17.61 13.67 12.74
CA GLN A 57 -18.69 14.59 13.09
C GLN A 57 -18.89 14.76 14.59
N LYS A 58 -18.37 13.84 15.41
CA LYS A 58 -18.50 13.91 16.87
C LYS A 58 -17.45 14.87 17.46
N PRO A 59 -17.83 15.77 18.38
CA PRO A 59 -16.86 16.60 19.08
C PRO A 59 -15.89 15.73 19.89
N SER A 60 -14.60 15.91 19.64
CA SER A 60 -13.53 15.16 20.30
C SER A 60 -12.83 16.04 21.33
N LYS A 61 -12.63 15.50 22.54
CA LYS A 61 -11.89 16.20 23.62
C LYS A 61 -10.43 16.49 23.23
N GLY A 62 -9.83 15.66 22.38
CA GLY A 62 -8.43 15.83 21.94
C GLY A 62 -8.25 17.05 21.04
N VAL A 63 -9.10 17.16 20.01
CA VAL A 63 -9.03 18.25 19.01
C VAL A 63 -9.82 19.50 19.47
N LYS A 64 -10.54 19.41 20.60
CA LYS A 64 -11.36 20.48 21.19
C LYS A 64 -12.37 21.08 20.21
N GLY A 65 -13.04 20.21 19.45
CA GLY A 65 -14.07 20.60 18.49
C GLY A 65 -14.52 19.42 17.64
N VAL A 66 -15.36 19.70 16.64
CA VAL A 66 -15.77 18.71 15.63
C VAL A 66 -14.68 18.64 14.56
N PRO A 67 -14.01 17.49 14.36
CA PRO A 67 -12.91 17.36 13.41
C PRO A 67 -13.23 17.86 12.00
N ALA A 68 -14.42 17.53 11.47
CA ALA A 68 -14.83 17.97 10.13
C ALA A 68 -14.92 19.50 10.01
N LYS A 69 -15.53 20.17 10.99
CA LYS A 69 -15.64 21.64 11.00
C LYS A 69 -14.28 22.31 11.12
N LEU A 70 -13.45 21.82 12.03
CA LEU A 70 -12.09 22.33 12.21
C LEU A 70 -11.26 22.17 10.93
N TRP A 71 -11.39 21.03 10.24
CA TRP A 71 -10.71 20.80 8.97
C TRP A 71 -11.16 21.80 7.89
N GLU A 72 -12.46 22.03 7.74
CA GLU A 72 -12.99 23.02 6.79
C GLU A 72 -12.53 24.45 7.10
N GLU A 73 -12.58 24.86 8.38
CA GLU A 73 -12.10 26.16 8.83
C GLU A 73 -10.61 26.35 8.51
N LYS A 74 -9.79 25.32 8.75
CA LYS A 74 -8.35 25.37 8.53
C LYS A 74 -7.98 25.34 7.05
N ILE A 75 -8.71 24.59 6.22
CA ILE A 75 -8.55 24.65 4.76
C ILE A 75 -8.89 26.05 4.24
N LYS A 76 -9.94 26.70 4.75
CA LYS A 76 -10.28 28.07 4.35
C LYS A 76 -9.19 29.07 4.76
N LEU A 77 -8.57 28.86 5.92
CA LEU A 77 -7.55 29.76 6.46
C LEU A 77 -6.17 29.57 5.79
N TYR A 78 -5.75 28.32 5.55
CA TYR A 78 -4.40 27.97 5.11
C TYR A 78 -4.31 27.43 3.68
N GLY A 79 -5.44 27.26 3.01
CA GLY A 79 -5.52 26.62 1.70
C GLY A 79 -5.58 25.09 1.78
N SER A 80 -5.78 24.47 0.62
CA SER A 80 -5.73 23.00 0.49
C SER A 80 -4.31 22.50 0.68
N PRO A 81 -4.10 21.32 1.32
CA PRO A 81 -2.80 20.67 1.28
C PRO A 81 -2.35 20.45 -0.16
N ALA A 82 -1.03 20.43 -0.37
CA ALA A 82 -0.46 20.05 -1.65
C ALA A 82 -0.87 18.61 -1.94
N LEU A 83 -1.63 18.42 -3.01
CA LEU A 83 -2.02 17.09 -3.47
C LEU A 83 -1.20 16.75 -4.72
N PRO A 84 -0.72 15.51 -4.85
CA PRO A 84 -0.14 15.02 -6.08
C PRO A 84 -1.07 15.32 -7.27
N SER A 85 -0.49 15.88 -8.33
CA SER A 85 -1.23 16.34 -9.50
C SER A 85 -1.72 15.22 -10.40
N SER A 86 -1.02 14.08 -10.41
CA SER A 86 -1.34 12.94 -11.28
C SER A 86 -1.66 11.69 -10.47
N LYS A 87 -2.42 10.78 -11.10
CA LYS A 87 -2.71 9.45 -10.53
C LYS A 87 -1.42 8.67 -10.25
N LEU A 88 -0.45 8.75 -11.16
CA LEU A 88 0.83 8.05 -11.02
C LEU A 88 1.59 8.55 -9.79
N ASP A 89 1.58 9.86 -9.55
CA ASP A 89 2.21 10.44 -8.38
C ASP A 89 1.59 9.94 -7.07
N TRP A 90 0.25 9.80 -7.05
CA TRP A 90 -0.46 9.19 -5.93
C TRP A 90 -0.08 7.73 -5.73
N GLU A 91 -0.01 6.95 -6.81
CA GLU A 91 0.43 5.55 -6.74
C GLU A 91 1.84 5.48 -6.16
N ILE A 92 2.78 6.29 -6.66
CA ILE A 92 4.16 6.38 -6.15
C ILE A 92 4.18 6.80 -4.68
N ALA A 93 3.38 7.79 -4.27
CA ALA A 93 3.34 8.25 -2.87
C ALA A 93 3.01 7.11 -1.90
N LEU A 94 2.08 6.22 -2.28
CA LEU A 94 1.59 5.09 -1.48
C LEU A 94 2.49 3.84 -1.55
N MET A 95 3.47 3.81 -2.45
CA MET A 95 4.38 2.67 -2.60
C MET A 95 5.35 2.53 -1.42
N LYS A 96 5.89 1.32 -1.28
CA LYS A 96 6.85 1.00 -0.23
C LYS A 96 8.19 1.67 -0.52
N ILE A 97 8.72 2.37 0.48
CA ILE A 97 10.03 3.04 0.43
C ILE A 97 11.17 2.03 0.66
N GLY A 98 12.27 2.20 -0.08
CA GLY A 98 13.55 1.55 0.14
C GLY A 98 14.74 2.46 -0.22
N ASP A 99 15.94 2.05 0.16
CA ASP A 99 17.20 2.70 -0.18
C ASP A 99 18.16 1.73 -0.86
N GLY A 100 18.99 2.26 -1.76
CA GLY A 100 19.95 1.47 -2.52
C GLY A 100 21.05 2.33 -3.13
N THR A 101 21.96 1.69 -3.85
CA THR A 101 23.04 2.36 -4.57
C THR A 101 22.95 1.96 -6.04
N ILE A 102 23.08 2.95 -6.93
CA ILE A 102 23.13 2.69 -8.38
C ILE A 102 24.51 2.14 -8.72
N GLN A 103 24.55 0.87 -9.12
CA GLN A 103 25.71 0.19 -9.67
C GLN A 103 25.72 0.34 -11.20
N ASP A 104 26.78 -0.16 -11.84
CA ASP A 104 26.90 -0.18 -13.30
C ASP A 104 25.81 -1.03 -13.96
N THR A 105 25.43 -2.12 -13.30
CA THR A 105 24.35 -3.03 -13.72
C THR A 105 22.95 -2.52 -13.36
N GLY A 106 22.84 -1.37 -12.69
CA GLY A 106 21.59 -0.81 -12.18
C GLY A 106 21.47 -0.91 -10.66
N ILE A 107 20.26 -1.13 -10.15
CA ILE A 107 20.00 -1.28 -8.70
C ILE A 107 19.61 -2.72 -8.40
N GLN A 108 20.23 -3.31 -7.39
CA GLN A 108 19.87 -4.63 -6.89
C GLN A 108 18.99 -4.52 -5.64
N HIS A 109 17.80 -5.11 -5.67
CA HIS A 109 16.90 -5.18 -4.52
C HIS A 109 16.19 -6.54 -4.47
N ASP A 110 16.08 -7.15 -3.28
CA ASP A 110 15.41 -8.45 -3.07
C ASP A 110 15.91 -9.60 -4.01
N ASN A 111 17.16 -9.57 -4.48
CA ASN A 111 17.74 -10.50 -5.49
C ASN A 111 17.21 -10.30 -6.92
N LEU A 112 16.61 -9.15 -7.21
CA LEU A 112 16.24 -8.70 -8.55
C LEU A 112 17.13 -7.53 -8.97
N HIS A 113 17.38 -7.42 -10.27
CA HIS A 113 18.13 -6.31 -10.85
C HIS A 113 17.17 -5.39 -11.60
N TYR A 114 17.25 -4.10 -11.30
CA TYR A 114 16.45 -3.06 -11.93
C TYR A 114 17.34 -2.17 -12.79
N GLN A 115 16.90 -1.90 -14.01
CA GLN A 115 17.64 -1.13 -14.99
C GLN A 115 16.77 -0.02 -15.59
N SER A 116 17.42 1.11 -15.87
CA SER A 116 16.87 2.23 -16.61
C SER A 116 17.99 2.93 -17.37
N LYS A 117 17.67 3.53 -18.52
CA LYS A 117 18.64 4.30 -19.32
C LYS A 117 19.11 5.55 -18.59
N GLU A 118 18.26 6.13 -17.75
CA GLU A 118 18.55 7.37 -17.01
C GLU A 118 19.49 7.15 -15.81
N PHE A 119 19.72 5.90 -15.40
CA PHE A 119 20.63 5.59 -14.29
C PHE A 119 22.08 5.97 -14.56
N ALA A 120 22.53 5.94 -15.82
CA ALA A 120 23.89 6.34 -16.17
C ALA A 120 24.14 7.81 -15.81
N GLU A 121 23.19 8.68 -16.17
CA GLU A 121 23.26 10.11 -15.88
C GLU A 121 23.15 10.39 -14.39
N LEU A 122 22.14 9.82 -13.71
CA LEU A 122 21.98 9.99 -12.27
C LEU A 122 23.21 9.49 -11.49
N ARG A 123 23.79 8.36 -11.90
CA ARG A 123 25.03 7.85 -11.29
C ARG A 123 26.21 8.79 -11.50
N ARG A 124 26.34 9.44 -12.67
CA ARG A 124 27.37 10.46 -12.93
C ARG A 124 27.24 11.64 -11.97
N LEU A 125 26.02 12.15 -11.79
CA LEU A 125 25.75 13.25 -10.85
C LEU A 125 26.03 12.84 -9.40
N LEU A 126 25.66 11.63 -9.00
CA LEU A 126 25.95 11.09 -7.66
C LEU A 126 27.45 10.87 -7.41
N GLN A 127 28.25 10.61 -8.44
CA GLN A 127 29.70 10.43 -8.27
C GLN A 127 30.41 11.71 -7.82
N ALA A 128 29.87 12.89 -8.17
CA ALA A 128 30.36 14.17 -7.66
C ALA A 128 30.17 14.32 -6.14
N LYS A 129 29.25 13.55 -5.54
CA LYS A 129 29.01 13.53 -4.10
C LYS A 129 29.98 12.56 -3.36
N PRO A 130 30.26 12.82 -2.07
CA PRO A 130 30.99 11.90 -1.21
C PRO A 130 30.36 10.50 -1.19
N LYS A 131 31.18 9.43 -1.12
CA LYS A 131 30.72 8.03 -1.16
C LYS A 131 29.55 7.73 -0.20
N LYS A 132 29.56 8.32 1.00
CA LYS A 132 28.51 8.14 2.02
C LYS A 132 27.13 8.67 1.59
N GLN A 133 27.07 9.59 0.63
CA GLN A 133 25.85 10.25 0.15
C GLN A 133 25.38 9.72 -1.21
N ARG A 134 26.00 8.66 -1.75
CA ARG A 134 25.63 8.10 -3.08
C ARG A 134 24.43 7.16 -3.04
N LYS A 135 23.73 7.11 -1.91
CA LYS A 135 22.51 6.31 -1.76
C LYS A 135 21.34 7.02 -2.41
N VAL A 136 20.57 6.28 -3.17
CA VAL A 136 19.30 6.73 -3.74
C VAL A 136 18.14 6.10 -2.99
N ARG A 137 17.04 6.83 -2.92
CA ARG A 137 15.77 6.32 -2.41
C ARG A 137 14.93 5.86 -3.57
N PHE A 138 14.20 4.78 -3.36
CA PHE A 138 13.30 4.25 -4.37
C PHE A 138 11.98 3.81 -3.72
N LYS A 139 10.95 3.72 -4.55
CA LYS A 139 9.64 3.21 -4.18
C LYS A 139 9.25 2.03 -5.08
N ILE A 140 8.63 1.01 -4.49
CA ILE A 140 8.18 -0.21 -5.18
C ILE A 140 6.75 -0.52 -4.77
N ASP A 141 5.93 -0.91 -5.74
CA ASP A 141 4.60 -1.44 -5.46
C ASP A 141 4.71 -2.87 -4.91
N PRO A 142 4.22 -3.15 -3.68
CA PRO A 142 4.19 -4.51 -3.15
C PRO A 142 3.30 -5.47 -3.96
N THR A 143 2.38 -4.96 -4.77
CA THR A 143 1.44 -5.73 -5.60
C THR A 143 2.08 -6.20 -6.90
N ASP A 144 2.96 -5.39 -7.48
CA ASP A 144 3.75 -5.73 -8.67
C ASP A 144 5.20 -5.24 -8.53
N ILE A 145 6.14 -6.18 -8.39
CA ILE A 145 7.57 -5.89 -8.25
C ILE A 145 8.27 -5.61 -9.59
N SER A 146 7.54 -5.64 -10.71
CA SER A 146 8.11 -5.49 -12.05
C SER A 146 8.77 -4.12 -12.29
N LYS A 147 8.31 -3.10 -11.56
CA LYS A 147 8.76 -1.70 -11.67
C LYS A 147 9.27 -1.18 -10.34
N MET A 148 10.16 -0.20 -10.44
CA MET A 148 10.68 0.58 -9.32
C MET A 148 10.81 2.03 -9.74
N TYR A 149 10.49 2.94 -8.83
CA TYR A 149 10.58 4.38 -9.03
C TYR A 149 11.72 4.93 -8.19
N VAL A 150 12.80 5.36 -8.83
CA VAL A 150 13.97 5.91 -8.15
C VAL A 150 13.87 7.42 -8.10
N TYR A 151 14.06 8.00 -6.93
CA TYR A 151 14.03 9.45 -6.79
C TYR A 151 15.34 10.08 -7.26
N ASP A 152 15.23 10.99 -8.23
CA ASP A 152 16.31 11.84 -8.71
C ASP A 152 16.26 13.18 -7.97
N GLU A 153 17.17 13.32 -7.00
CA GLU A 153 17.31 14.51 -6.17
C GLU A 153 17.79 15.77 -6.92
N PHE A 154 18.33 15.63 -8.13
CA PHE A 154 18.85 16.76 -8.91
C PHE A 154 17.77 17.40 -9.78
N ASN A 155 16.85 16.58 -10.30
CA ASN A 155 15.77 17.01 -11.18
C ASN A 155 14.39 16.99 -10.52
N ASP A 156 14.30 16.61 -9.23
CA ASP A 156 13.06 16.51 -8.45
C ASP A 156 11.99 15.68 -9.16
N LYS A 157 12.40 14.49 -9.64
CA LYS A 157 11.55 13.59 -10.44
C LYS A 157 11.79 12.14 -10.07
N TYR A 158 10.79 11.29 -10.34
CA TYR A 158 10.95 9.84 -10.25
C TYR A 158 11.37 9.27 -11.61
N ILE A 159 12.45 8.50 -11.62
CA ILE A 159 12.92 7.73 -12.76
C ILE A 159 12.32 6.32 -12.69
N GLU A 160 11.65 5.90 -13.76
CA GLU A 160 11.15 4.54 -13.88
C GLU A 160 12.28 3.55 -14.19
N ALA A 161 12.31 2.45 -13.46
CA ALA A 161 13.22 1.34 -13.68
C ALA A 161 12.47 0.01 -13.74
N TYR A 162 12.87 -0.84 -14.67
CA TYR A 162 12.25 -2.12 -14.92
C TYR A 162 13.18 -3.24 -14.48
N VAL A 163 12.60 -4.31 -13.95
CA VAL A 163 13.35 -5.53 -13.67
C VAL A 163 13.92 -6.15 -14.95
N VAL A 164 15.12 -6.74 -14.86
CA VAL A 164 15.77 -7.42 -15.98
C VAL A 164 15.00 -8.70 -16.34
N GLU A 165 14.64 -9.51 -15.35
CA GLU A 165 13.86 -10.75 -15.52
C GLU A 165 12.34 -10.48 -15.63
N LYS A 166 11.93 -9.78 -16.69
CA LYS A 166 10.54 -9.35 -16.92
C LYS A 166 9.54 -10.50 -16.88
N GLU A 167 9.87 -11.63 -17.50
CA GLU A 167 8.98 -12.79 -17.58
C GLU A 167 8.67 -13.38 -16.18
N TYR A 168 9.60 -13.27 -15.24
CA TYR A 168 9.41 -13.74 -13.87
C TYR A 168 8.61 -12.75 -13.01
N ALA A 169 8.89 -11.46 -13.15
CA ALA A 169 8.42 -10.45 -12.22
C ALA A 169 7.08 -9.80 -12.60
N MET A 170 6.66 -9.86 -13.88
CA MET A 170 5.42 -9.25 -14.34
C MET A 170 4.20 -9.79 -13.56
N GLY A 171 3.47 -8.89 -12.89
CA GLY A 171 2.27 -9.21 -12.11
C GLY A 171 2.56 -10.05 -10.86
N LEU A 172 3.81 -10.07 -10.39
CA LEU A 172 4.22 -10.84 -9.23
C LEU A 172 4.28 -9.92 -8.00
N ASN A 173 3.47 -10.23 -6.98
CA ASN A 173 3.55 -9.49 -5.72
C ASN A 173 4.82 -9.84 -4.94
N GLN A 174 5.25 -8.89 -4.10
CA GLN A 174 6.47 -8.99 -3.30
C GLN A 174 6.43 -10.18 -2.33
N TYR A 175 5.25 -10.52 -1.81
CA TYR A 175 5.09 -11.65 -0.88
C TYR A 175 5.41 -12.99 -1.56
N SER A 176 4.84 -13.23 -2.75
CA SER A 176 5.08 -14.43 -3.57
C SER A 176 6.54 -14.54 -3.96
N HIS A 177 7.18 -13.42 -4.34
CA HIS A 177 8.61 -13.39 -4.62
C HIS A 177 9.45 -13.81 -3.40
N LYS A 178 9.16 -13.28 -2.21
CA LYS A 178 9.85 -13.66 -0.98
C LYS A 178 9.68 -15.14 -0.64
N VAL A 179 8.50 -15.71 -0.89
CA VAL A 179 8.26 -17.15 -0.73
C VAL A 179 9.10 -17.96 -1.72
N ALA A 180 9.19 -17.53 -2.99
CA ALA A 180 10.02 -18.18 -4.00
C ALA A 180 11.50 -18.18 -3.63
N VAL A 181 12.03 -17.01 -3.23
CA VAL A 181 13.42 -16.88 -2.77
C VAL A 181 13.68 -17.76 -1.55
N LYS A 182 12.76 -17.77 -0.57
CA LYS A 182 12.89 -18.63 0.61
C LYS A 182 12.92 -20.11 0.23
N MET A 183 12.07 -20.54 -0.70
CA MET A 183 12.04 -21.91 -1.19
C MET A 183 13.38 -22.31 -1.82
N LEU A 184 13.94 -21.47 -2.71
CA LEU A 184 15.23 -21.73 -3.34
C LEU A 184 16.38 -21.80 -2.33
N ARG A 185 16.38 -20.92 -1.32
CA ARG A 185 17.37 -20.96 -0.24
C ARG A 185 17.29 -22.25 0.58
N MET A 186 16.08 -22.72 0.89
CA MET A 186 15.89 -24.00 1.61
C MET A 186 16.32 -25.20 0.76
N GLU A 187 16.15 -25.15 -0.56
CA GLU A 187 16.64 -26.17 -1.50
C GLU A 187 18.16 -26.06 -1.79
N GLY A 188 18.86 -25.09 -1.20
CA GLY A 188 20.30 -24.86 -1.45
C GLY A 188 20.63 -24.40 -2.88
N LYS A 189 19.63 -23.94 -3.64
CA LYS A 189 19.81 -23.52 -5.04
C LYS A 189 20.27 -22.07 -5.12
N LYS A 190 21.14 -21.79 -6.09
CA LYS A 190 21.52 -20.41 -6.44
C LYS A 190 20.32 -19.68 -7.03
N ILE A 191 20.13 -18.42 -6.64
CA ILE A 191 19.07 -17.56 -7.16
C ILE A 191 19.51 -17.03 -8.53
N ASN A 192 18.84 -17.48 -9.57
CA ASN A 192 19.06 -17.10 -10.96
C ASN A 192 17.72 -17.07 -11.71
N ARG A 193 17.70 -16.53 -12.93
CA ARG A 193 16.47 -16.42 -13.73
C ARG A 193 15.71 -17.75 -13.85
N VAL A 194 16.42 -18.84 -14.12
CA VAL A 194 15.82 -20.18 -14.34
C VAL A 194 15.22 -20.76 -13.06
N SER A 195 15.95 -20.67 -11.94
CA SER A 195 15.47 -21.15 -10.63
C SER A 195 14.30 -20.32 -10.11
N LEU A 196 14.29 -19.00 -10.34
CA LEU A 196 13.16 -18.13 -10.02
C LEU A 196 11.92 -18.52 -10.84
N ALA A 197 12.06 -18.73 -12.15
CA ALA A 197 10.97 -19.20 -13.01
C ALA A 197 10.44 -20.58 -12.58
N TYR A 198 11.34 -21.53 -12.29
CA TYR A 198 10.97 -22.84 -11.74
C TYR A 198 10.21 -22.71 -10.41
N ALA A 199 10.70 -21.85 -9.52
CA ALA A 199 10.06 -21.61 -8.23
C ALA A 199 8.66 -21.02 -8.38
N ARG A 200 8.48 -20.06 -9.31
CA ARG A 200 7.17 -19.48 -9.64
C ARG A 200 6.20 -20.55 -10.10
N LYS A 201 6.63 -21.42 -11.02
CA LYS A 201 5.79 -22.51 -11.56
C LYS A 201 5.39 -23.49 -10.45
N LYS A 202 6.36 -23.98 -9.68
CA LYS A 202 6.12 -24.91 -8.56
C LYS A 202 5.15 -24.34 -7.53
N ILE A 203 5.29 -23.05 -7.21
CA ILE A 203 4.39 -22.35 -6.30
C ILE A 203 2.97 -22.25 -6.87
N ALA A 204 2.83 -21.97 -8.17
CA ALA A 204 1.53 -21.89 -8.82
C ALA A 204 0.83 -23.26 -8.81
N GLU A 205 1.53 -24.34 -9.15
CA GLU A 205 1.01 -25.72 -9.09
C GLU A 205 0.53 -26.08 -7.67
N ILE A 206 1.30 -25.72 -6.64
CA ILE A 206 0.90 -25.92 -5.24
C ILE A 206 -0.37 -25.12 -4.92
N MET A 207 -0.54 -23.90 -5.43
CA MET A 207 -1.77 -23.13 -5.18
C MET A 207 -2.99 -23.73 -5.84
N GLU A 208 -2.84 -24.24 -7.05
CA GLU A 208 -3.94 -24.85 -7.81
C GLU A 208 -4.39 -26.16 -7.19
N GLY A 209 -3.45 -26.98 -6.71
CA GLY A 209 -3.77 -28.24 -6.02
C GLY A 209 -4.41 -28.06 -4.63
N GLN A 210 -4.27 -26.88 -4.01
CA GLN A 210 -4.79 -26.60 -2.67
C GLN A 210 -6.19 -25.98 -2.77
N GLY A 211 -7.22 -26.84 -2.78
CA GLY A 211 -8.63 -26.42 -2.85
C GLY A 211 -9.18 -25.72 -1.59
N LYS A 212 -10.49 -25.42 -1.61
CA LYS A 212 -11.23 -24.73 -0.52
C LYS A 212 -11.20 -25.46 0.83
N LYS A 213 -10.84 -26.75 0.85
CA LYS A 213 -10.88 -27.64 2.04
C LYS A 213 -9.62 -27.55 2.94
N THR A 214 -8.75 -26.57 2.72
CA THR A 214 -7.50 -26.44 3.47
C THR A 214 -7.67 -25.66 4.79
N LYS A 215 -6.73 -25.86 5.72
CA LYS A 215 -6.66 -25.13 7.00
C LYS A 215 -6.70 -23.61 6.75
N ILE A 216 -7.37 -22.86 7.62
CA ILE A 216 -7.53 -21.40 7.50
C ILE A 216 -6.17 -20.69 7.33
N SER A 217 -5.14 -21.13 8.06
CA SER A 217 -3.78 -20.60 7.95
C SER A 217 -3.19 -20.73 6.53
N THR A 218 -3.40 -21.88 5.89
CA THR A 218 -2.98 -22.13 4.51
C THR A 218 -3.75 -21.25 3.54
N ARG A 219 -5.07 -21.13 3.69
CA ARG A 219 -5.91 -20.24 2.88
C ARG A 219 -5.48 -18.78 2.97
N LYS A 220 -5.14 -18.29 4.18
CA LYS A 220 -4.60 -16.93 4.38
C LYS A 220 -3.30 -16.69 3.61
N LYS A 221 -2.38 -17.66 3.62
CA LYS A 221 -1.12 -17.55 2.85
C LYS A 221 -1.38 -17.54 1.35
N ILE A 222 -2.24 -18.42 0.85
CA ILE A 222 -2.63 -18.47 -0.56
C ILE A 222 -3.30 -17.14 -0.98
N ALA A 223 -4.21 -16.60 -0.17
CA ALA A 223 -4.87 -15.33 -0.44
C ALA A 223 -3.86 -14.16 -0.57
N ARG A 224 -2.86 -14.09 0.33
CA ARG A 224 -1.77 -13.11 0.23
C ARG A 224 -0.97 -13.27 -1.05
N MET A 225 -0.66 -14.51 -1.45
CA MET A 225 0.09 -14.76 -2.67
C MET A 225 -0.71 -14.49 -3.95
N LYS A 226 -2.05 -14.59 -3.89
CA LYS A 226 -2.95 -14.11 -4.95
C LYS A 226 -3.16 -12.60 -4.93
N GLY A 227 -2.63 -11.91 -3.90
CA GLY A 227 -2.85 -10.49 -3.68
C GLY A 227 -4.33 -10.15 -3.53
N VAL A 228 -5.11 -10.98 -2.84
CA VAL A 228 -6.51 -10.66 -2.53
C VAL A 228 -6.52 -9.68 -1.36
N GLY A 229 -6.94 -8.44 -1.64
CA GLY A 229 -7.03 -7.32 -0.71
C GLY A 229 -8.29 -6.51 -0.93
N SER A 230 -8.49 -5.47 -0.11
CA SER A 230 -9.65 -4.58 -0.19
C SER A 230 -9.72 -3.81 -1.51
N ASP A 231 -8.59 -3.53 -2.13
CA ASP A 231 -8.47 -2.90 -3.44
C ASP A 231 -9.22 -3.69 -4.53
N LYS A 232 -9.01 -5.02 -4.57
CA LYS A 232 -9.67 -5.89 -5.55
C LYS A 232 -11.16 -6.04 -5.28
N GLU A 233 -11.57 -6.03 -4.02
CA GLU A 233 -12.98 -6.07 -3.64
C GLU A 233 -13.71 -4.78 -4.05
N ILE A 234 -13.08 -3.61 -3.88
CA ILE A 234 -13.66 -2.33 -4.34
C ILE A 234 -13.80 -2.32 -5.87
N VAL A 235 -12.78 -2.75 -6.61
CA VAL A 235 -12.85 -2.85 -8.08
C VAL A 235 -13.94 -3.84 -8.51
N ARG A 236 -14.06 -4.97 -7.81
CA ARG A 236 -15.11 -5.95 -8.05
C ARG A 236 -16.51 -5.33 -7.86
N SER A 237 -16.76 -4.67 -6.74
CA SER A 237 -18.05 -4.00 -6.47
C SER A 237 -18.36 -2.89 -7.48
N GLN A 238 -17.35 -2.16 -7.96
CA GLN A 238 -17.52 -1.15 -9.02
C GLN A 238 -17.87 -1.78 -10.38
N SER A 239 -17.29 -2.93 -10.70
CA SER A 239 -17.60 -3.65 -11.95
C SER A 239 -19.00 -4.28 -11.93
N GLU A 240 -19.47 -4.75 -10.76
CA GLU A 240 -20.82 -5.29 -10.57
C GLU A 240 -21.88 -4.18 -10.62
N THR A 241 -21.59 -2.99 -10.08
CA THR A 241 -22.50 -1.82 -10.17
C THR A 241 -22.52 -1.20 -11.57
N ALA A 242 -21.38 -1.17 -12.28
CA ALA A 242 -21.31 -0.70 -13.66
C ALA A 242 -22.07 -1.63 -14.64
N SER A 243 -22.10 -2.94 -14.39
CA SER A 243 -22.86 -3.89 -15.21
C SER A 243 -24.39 -3.78 -15.04
N SER A 244 -24.87 -3.06 -14.02
CA SER A 244 -26.30 -2.87 -13.74
C SER A 244 -26.83 -1.49 -14.19
N ALA A 245 -25.95 -0.55 -14.55
CA ALA A 245 -26.31 0.79 -14.96
C ALA A 245 -26.56 0.91 -16.48
N LYS A 246 -27.83 1.05 -16.88
CA LYS A 246 -28.22 1.46 -18.24
C LYS A 246 -27.72 2.90 -18.51
N PRO A 247 -27.22 3.22 -19.73
CA PRO A 247 -26.62 4.53 -20.00
C PRO A 247 -27.71 5.60 -20.18
N THR A 248 -27.66 6.64 -19.35
CA THR A 248 -28.35 7.92 -19.63
C THR A 248 -27.34 9.06 -19.66
N GLU A 249 -27.56 9.91 -20.66
CA GLU A 249 -26.67 10.93 -21.21
C GLU A 249 -26.82 12.29 -20.49
N LYS A 250 -25.80 13.15 -20.66
CA LYS A 250 -25.77 14.64 -20.46
C LYS A 250 -25.35 15.10 -19.05
N LYS A 251 -24.54 16.15 -18.82
CA LYS A 251 -24.08 17.34 -19.59
C LYS A 251 -22.80 17.92 -18.92
N LYS A 252 -21.88 18.52 -19.68
CA LYS A 252 -20.69 19.24 -19.20
C LYS A 252 -21.06 20.53 -18.42
N PRO A 253 -20.42 20.85 -17.27
CA PRO A 253 -20.53 22.18 -16.68
C PRO A 253 -19.47 23.15 -17.23
N LYS A 254 -19.89 24.41 -17.34
CA LYS A 254 -19.19 25.55 -17.95
C LYS A 254 -18.11 26.12 -17.02
N ARG A 255 -17.02 26.59 -17.65
CA ARG A 255 -15.95 27.43 -17.08
C ARG A 255 -16.53 28.71 -16.45
N SER A 256 -16.11 29.05 -15.23
CA SER A 256 -16.18 30.42 -14.72
C SER A 256 -14.86 30.81 -14.05
N SER A 257 -14.66 32.13 -13.96
CA SER A 257 -13.42 32.88 -14.11
C SER A 257 -12.57 33.05 -12.85
N LYS A 258 -11.27 33.29 -13.08
CA LYS A 258 -10.22 33.58 -12.09
C LYS A 258 -10.54 34.82 -11.24
N ALA A 259 -10.43 34.69 -9.92
CA ALA A 259 -10.29 35.83 -9.00
C ALA A 259 -8.91 35.76 -8.32
N ASN A 260 -8.21 36.88 -8.35
CA ASN A 260 -6.83 37.07 -7.93
C ASN A 260 -6.79 37.38 -6.42
N VAL A 261 -6.12 36.56 -5.60
CA VAL A 261 -5.97 36.80 -4.16
C VAL A 261 -4.48 36.79 -3.81
N ARG A 262 -4.05 37.93 -3.24
CA ARG A 262 -2.68 38.21 -2.80
C ARG A 262 -2.27 37.28 -1.66
N GLN A 263 -1.13 36.63 -1.79
CA GLN A 263 -0.55 35.74 -0.77
C GLN A 263 0.22 36.56 0.26
N ASN A 264 -0.14 36.43 1.53
CA ASN A 264 0.73 36.83 2.65
C ASN A 264 1.40 35.57 3.20
N VAL A 265 2.73 35.59 3.22
CA VAL A 265 3.58 34.49 3.68
C VAL A 265 3.59 34.44 5.20
N VAL A 266 3.19 33.31 5.79
CA VAL A 266 3.41 33.00 7.21
C VAL A 266 4.09 31.64 7.30
N GLN A 267 5.28 31.62 7.91
CA GLN A 267 6.09 30.40 8.10
C GLN A 267 5.57 29.56 9.26
N PHE A 268 5.41 28.26 9.02
CA PHE A 268 5.11 27.25 10.05
C PHE A 268 6.41 26.66 10.65
N PRO A 269 6.42 26.34 11.95
CA PRO A 269 7.57 25.71 12.61
C PRO A 269 7.75 24.26 12.15
N GLN A 270 8.99 23.89 11.78
CA GLN A 270 9.34 22.56 11.31
C GLN A 270 9.53 21.59 12.47
N GLN A 271 8.64 20.60 12.59
CA GLN A 271 8.91 19.40 13.40
C GLN A 271 8.31 18.16 12.71
N GLY A 272 9.19 17.23 12.36
CA GLY A 272 8.87 15.93 11.74
C GLY A 272 9.47 15.82 10.34
N ASN A 273 10.55 15.06 10.21
CA ASN A 273 11.25 14.82 8.94
C ASN A 273 10.49 13.76 8.10
N ASP A 274 9.20 14.02 7.88
CA ASP A 274 8.27 13.23 7.05
C ASP A 274 8.07 13.88 5.67
N ASP A 275 9.02 14.71 5.24
CA ASP A 275 9.03 15.34 3.92
C ASP A 275 9.14 14.23 2.85
N ASP A 276 8.02 13.94 2.18
CA ASP A 276 7.94 13.04 1.02
C ASP A 276 8.71 13.67 -0.15
N TRP A 277 10.03 13.48 -0.11
CA TRP A 277 11.05 13.71 -1.14
C TRP A 277 10.82 14.86 -2.13
N GLY A 278 10.37 16.04 -1.69
CA GLY A 278 10.40 17.27 -2.49
C GLY A 278 9.30 17.40 -3.56
N VAL A 279 8.92 16.32 -4.25
CA VAL A 279 7.98 16.35 -5.38
C VAL A 279 6.58 16.86 -4.98
N PHE A 280 6.15 16.59 -3.74
CA PHE A 280 4.85 17.00 -3.22
C PHE A 280 4.91 18.23 -2.32
N SER A 281 6.09 18.84 -2.20
CA SER A 281 6.21 20.10 -1.47
C SER A 281 5.60 21.21 -2.32
N ALA A 282 4.57 21.89 -1.79
CA ALA A 282 4.13 23.15 -2.37
C ALA A 282 5.36 24.07 -2.44
N LYS A 283 5.82 24.39 -3.66
CA LYS A 283 6.79 25.47 -3.86
C LYS A 283 6.24 26.69 -3.12
N ARG A 284 6.89 27.06 -2.02
CA ARG A 284 6.66 28.33 -1.34
C ARG A 284 7.09 29.41 -2.33
N TYR A 285 6.13 29.96 -3.05
CA TYR A 285 6.25 31.23 -3.74
C TYR A 285 5.83 32.35 -2.80
#